data_AF-A0A1K1LCB2-F1
#
_entry.id   AF-A0A1K1LCB2-F1
#
_cell.length_a   1.000
_cell.length_b   1.000
_cell.length_c   1.000
_cell.angle_alpha   90.00
_cell.angle_beta   90.00
_cell.angle_gamma   90.00
#
_symmetry.space_group_name_H-M   'P 1'
#
loop_
_entity.id
_entity.type
_entity.pdbx_description
1 polymer ?
#
loop_
_entity_poly.entity_id
_entity_poly.type
_entity_poly.pdbx_seq_one_letter_code
_entity_poly.pdbx_strand_id
1 'polypeptide(L)'
;MSVHAFCRAHPELKRATVYMVLAGTYPGRIDTQVAKIRAALSGAVPESNTAAPMPRVTGEDLTAALQEIRCAHCRRLDRRECAACRAQTEREGKELFSRLF
;
A
#
# COMPACT_ATOMS: atom_id res chain seq x y z
N MET A 1 -29.57 15.28 6.94
CA MET A 1 -28.90 14.47 7.98
C MET A 1 -27.69 15.24 8.49
N SER A 2 -27.45 15.34 9.81
CA SER A 2 -26.30 16.08 10.37
C SER A 2 -25.10 15.17 10.58
N VAL A 3 -23.87 15.73 10.58
CA VAL A 3 -22.64 14.96 10.89
C VAL A 3 -22.71 14.33 12.28
N HIS A 4 -23.37 14.99 13.24
CA HIS A 4 -23.62 14.41 14.57
C HIS A 4 -24.47 13.14 14.48
N ALA A 5 -25.59 13.18 13.75
CA ALA A 5 -26.47 12.03 13.59
C ALA A 5 -25.78 10.88 12.84
N PHE A 6 -24.98 11.22 11.82
CA PHE A 6 -24.16 10.26 11.09
C PHE A 6 -23.15 9.53 12.00
N CYS A 7 -22.31 10.25 12.74
CA CYS A 7 -21.34 9.62 13.64
C CYS A 7 -21.97 8.87 14.81
N ARG A 8 -23.22 9.19 15.20
CA ARG A 8 -23.99 8.39 16.16
C ARG A 8 -24.43 7.05 15.60
N ALA A 9 -24.73 6.98 14.30
CA ALA A 9 -25.09 5.74 13.62
C ALA A 9 -23.87 4.89 13.24
N HIS A 10 -22.69 5.52 13.10
CA HIS A 10 -21.42 4.88 12.71
C HIS A 10 -20.34 5.13 13.77
N PRO A 11 -20.38 4.45 14.93
CA PRO A 11 -19.45 4.68 16.04
C PRO A 11 -17.97 4.37 15.69
N GLU A 12 -17.71 3.58 14.65
CA GLU A 12 -16.40 3.31 14.09
C GLU A 12 -15.75 4.55 13.42
N LEU A 13 -16.55 5.55 13.06
CA LEU A 13 -16.09 6.80 12.45
C LEU A 13 -16.00 7.92 13.49
N LYS A 14 -14.78 8.30 13.86
CA LYS A 14 -14.56 9.43 14.78
C LYS A 14 -15.02 10.75 14.14
N ARG A 15 -15.87 11.48 14.85
CA ARG A 15 -16.41 12.78 14.42
C ARG A 15 -15.34 13.78 13.98
N ALA A 16 -14.23 13.88 14.72
CA ALA A 16 -13.10 14.76 14.36
C ALA A 16 -12.49 14.36 13.01
N THR A 17 -12.32 13.07 12.75
CA THR A 17 -11.81 12.53 11.48
C THR A 17 -12.75 12.90 10.32
N VAL A 18 -14.07 12.73 10.50
CA VAL A 18 -15.05 13.09 9.46
C VAL A 18 -14.96 14.57 9.12
N TYR A 19 -14.88 15.47 10.11
CA TYR A 19 -14.72 16.90 9.83
C TYR A 19 -13.42 17.23 9.11
N MET A 20 -12.29 16.67 9.56
CA MET A 20 -10.99 16.91 8.90
C MET A 20 -10.98 16.41 7.45
N VAL A 21 -11.60 15.27 7.18
CA VAL A 21 -11.70 14.72 5.82
C VAL A 21 -12.58 15.60 4.94
N LEU A 22 -13.75 16.03 5.44
CA LEU A 22 -14.65 16.94 4.71
C LEU A 22 -14.01 18.31 4.47
N ALA A 23 -13.17 18.78 5.40
CA ALA A 23 -12.42 20.02 5.27
C ALA A 23 -11.12 19.89 4.44
N GLY A 24 -10.75 18.68 3.98
CA GLY A 24 -9.52 18.43 3.24
C GLY A 24 -8.22 18.60 4.05
N THR A 25 -8.31 18.63 5.38
CA THR A 25 -7.19 18.88 6.30
C THR A 25 -6.72 17.62 7.04
N TYR A 26 -7.25 16.45 6.70
CA TYR A 26 -6.89 15.20 7.36
C TYR A 26 -5.42 14.81 7.05
N PRO A 27 -4.54 14.71 8.05
CA PRO A 27 -3.10 14.51 7.83
C PRO A 27 -2.69 13.07 7.50
N GLY A 28 -3.61 12.11 7.59
CA GLY A 28 -3.36 10.69 7.29
C GLY A 28 -3.72 10.31 5.85
N ARG A 29 -3.84 9.00 5.59
CA ARG A 29 -4.30 8.46 4.30
C ARG A 29 -5.75 8.88 4.01
N ILE A 30 -5.92 9.99 3.31
CA ILE A 30 -7.23 10.60 3.03
C ILE A 30 -8.13 9.67 2.21
N ASP A 31 -7.59 9.01 1.19
CA ASP A 31 -8.35 8.11 0.31
C ASP A 31 -9.00 6.96 1.08
N THR A 32 -8.25 6.40 2.05
CA THR A 32 -8.76 5.33 2.92
C THR A 32 -9.91 5.81 3.81
N GLN A 33 -9.81 7.02 4.36
CA GLN A 33 -10.88 7.57 5.20
C GLN A 33 -12.11 7.96 4.37
N VAL A 34 -11.89 8.54 3.19
CA VAL A 34 -12.97 8.85 2.24
C VAL A 34 -13.72 7.57 1.84
N ALA A 35 -13.02 6.48 1.55
CA ALA A 35 -13.63 5.19 1.23
C ALA A 35 -14.51 4.67 2.38
N LYS A 36 -14.02 4.72 3.63
CA LYS A 36 -14.78 4.32 4.82
C LYS A 36 -16.04 5.16 5.03
N ILE A 37 -15.93 6.48 4.88
CA ILE A 37 -17.07 7.39 5.01
C ILE A 37 -18.10 7.14 3.91
N ARG A 38 -17.66 6.91 2.66
CA ARG A 38 -18.55 6.56 1.54
C ARG A 38 -19.29 5.25 1.77
N ALA A 39 -18.60 4.21 2.25
CA ALA A 39 -19.21 2.92 2.56
C ALA A 39 -20.29 3.05 3.65
N ALA A 40 -19.97 3.76 4.75
CA ALA A 40 -20.94 4.06 5.79
C ALA A 40 -22.18 4.81 5.27
N LEU A 41 -21.99 5.80 4.38
CA LEU A 41 -23.09 6.53 3.76
C LEU A 41 -23.95 5.68 2.82
N SER A 42 -23.37 4.70 2.14
CA SER A 42 -24.10 3.81 1.24
C SER A 42 -24.75 2.62 1.96
N GLY A 43 -24.57 2.48 3.27
CA GLY A 43 -25.03 1.32 4.04
C GLY A 43 -24.33 0.01 3.65
N ALA A 44 -23.30 0.11 2.80
CA ALA A 44 -22.41 -0.99 2.52
C ALA A 44 -21.49 -1.11 3.72
N VAL A 45 -21.50 -2.28 4.39
CA VAL A 45 -20.35 -2.64 5.23
C VAL A 45 -19.12 -2.41 4.36
N PRO A 46 -18.14 -1.59 4.78
CA PRO A 46 -16.92 -1.46 3.99
C PRO A 46 -16.38 -2.87 3.88
N GLU A 47 -16.50 -3.47 2.68
CA GLU A 47 -15.71 -4.63 2.32
C GLU A 47 -14.31 -4.23 2.71
N SER A 48 -13.79 -4.92 3.70
CA SER A 48 -12.60 -4.57 4.44
C SER A 48 -11.44 -4.59 3.47
N ASN A 49 -11.23 -3.50 2.74
CA ASN A 49 -10.24 -3.37 1.69
C ASN A 49 -9.92 -4.73 1.06
N THR A 50 -10.89 -5.36 0.39
CA THR A 50 -10.51 -6.29 -0.68
C THR A 50 -9.95 -5.39 -1.77
N ALA A 51 -8.78 -4.79 -1.50
CA ALA A 51 -7.84 -4.45 -2.54
C ALA A 51 -7.89 -5.65 -3.46
N ALA A 52 -8.35 -5.46 -4.71
CA ALA A 52 -8.35 -6.50 -5.72
C ALA A 52 -7.10 -7.32 -5.47
N PRO A 53 -7.22 -8.63 -5.13
CA PRO A 53 -6.24 -9.34 -4.33
C PRO A 53 -4.89 -8.92 -4.87
N MET A 54 -4.17 -8.09 -4.09
CA MET A 54 -2.89 -7.58 -4.57
C MET A 54 -2.19 -8.84 -5.08
N PRO A 55 -1.74 -8.86 -6.35
CA PRO A 55 -1.10 -10.06 -6.87
C PRO A 55 -0.16 -10.51 -5.78
N ARG A 56 -0.26 -11.77 -5.34
CA ARG A 56 0.47 -12.25 -4.16
C ARG A 56 1.95 -12.16 -4.50
N VAL A 57 2.51 -10.96 -4.39
CA VAL A 57 3.89 -10.66 -4.69
C VAL A 57 4.64 -11.40 -3.62
N THR A 58 5.39 -12.38 -4.05
CA THR A 58 6.31 -13.09 -3.18
C THR A 58 7.61 -12.30 -3.08
N GLY A 59 8.42 -12.58 -2.07
CA GLY A 59 9.78 -12.03 -2.01
C GLY A 59 10.62 -12.45 -3.22
N GLU A 60 10.32 -13.59 -3.83
CA GLU A 60 10.96 -14.06 -5.06
C GLU A 60 10.59 -13.18 -6.26
N ASP A 61 9.30 -12.83 -6.42
CA ASP A 61 8.83 -11.93 -7.48
C ASP A 61 9.51 -10.56 -7.39
N LEU A 62 9.60 -10.01 -6.17
CA LEU A 62 10.26 -8.73 -5.94
C LEU A 62 11.76 -8.79 -6.28
N THR A 63 12.43 -9.86 -5.84
CA THR A 63 13.86 -10.07 -6.10
C THR A 63 14.14 -10.22 -7.60
N ALA A 64 13.30 -11.00 -8.30
CA ALA A 64 13.41 -11.21 -9.74
C ALA A 64 13.25 -9.90 -10.51
N ALA A 65 12.23 -9.11 -10.20
CA ALA A 65 12.00 -7.81 -10.81
C ALA A 65 13.16 -6.83 -10.58
N LEU A 66 13.68 -6.76 -9.34
CA LEU A 66 14.85 -5.92 -9.03
C LEU A 66 16.09 -6.34 -9.83
N GLN A 67 16.32 -7.65 -9.97
CA GLN A 67 17.45 -8.17 -10.73
C GLN A 67 17.30 -7.88 -12.23
N GLU A 68 16.09 -7.99 -12.78
CA GLU A 68 15.80 -7.68 -14.18
C GLU A 68 16.11 -6.21 -14.49
N ILE A 69 15.60 -5.28 -13.68
CA ILE A 69 15.86 -3.84 -13.80
C ILE A 69 17.37 -3.57 -13.74
N ARG A 70 18.08 -4.14 -12.74
CA ARG A 70 19.53 -3.98 -12.61
C ARG A 70 20.29 -4.49 -13.81
N CYS A 71 19.93 -5.67 -14.33
CA CYS A 71 20.55 -6.25 -15.51
C CYS A 71 20.30 -5.39 -16.76
N ALA A 72 19.08 -4.88 -16.94
CA ALA A 72 18.72 -4.03 -18.08
C ALA A 72 19.54 -2.73 -18.12
N HIS A 73 19.96 -2.23 -16.96
CA HIS A 73 20.80 -1.02 -16.84
C HIS A 73 22.29 -1.32 -16.64
N CYS A 74 22.71 -2.59 -16.64
CA CYS A 74 24.10 -2.96 -16.42
C CYS A 74 24.95 -2.65 -17.66
N ARG A 75 25.95 -1.77 -17.50
CA ARG A 75 26.90 -1.42 -18.57
C ARG A 75 28.27 -2.11 -18.43
N ARG A 76 28.42 -3.05 -17.49
CA ARG A 76 29.68 -3.77 -17.29
C ARG A 76 29.89 -4.74 -18.44
N LEU A 77 31.04 -4.62 -19.11
CA LEU A 77 31.48 -5.55 -20.15
C LEU A 77 31.95 -6.89 -19.55
N ASP A 78 32.57 -6.84 -18.38
CA ASP A 78 32.96 -8.02 -17.61
C ASP A 78 31.78 -8.55 -16.79
N ARG A 79 31.45 -9.83 -17.01
CA ARG A 79 30.33 -10.53 -16.37
C ARG A 79 30.73 -11.37 -15.16
N ARG A 80 32.01 -11.39 -14.77
CA ARG A 80 32.50 -12.13 -13.58
C ARG A 80 31.79 -11.70 -12.30
N GLU A 81 31.50 -10.41 -12.18
CA GLU A 81 30.82 -9.81 -11.03
C GLU A 81 29.28 -10.01 -11.03
N CYS A 82 28.70 -10.60 -12.09
CA CYS A 82 27.25 -10.79 -12.16
C CYS A 82 26.73 -11.76 -11.09
N ALA A 83 27.55 -12.70 -10.62
CA ALA A 83 27.18 -13.60 -9.53
C ALA A 83 27.09 -12.85 -8.19
N ALA A 84 28.07 -12.02 -7.87
CA ALA A 84 28.08 -11.18 -6.68
C ALA A 84 26.92 -10.18 -6.68
N CYS A 85 26.64 -9.55 -7.82
CA CYS A 85 25.50 -8.65 -8.01
C CYS A 85 24.17 -9.37 -7.74
N ARG A 86 23.97 -10.58 -8.29
CA ARG A 86 22.77 -11.40 -8.03
C ARG A 86 22.61 -11.73 -6.56
N ALA A 87 23.66 -12.19 -5.88
CA ALA A 87 23.62 -12.49 -4.45
C ALA A 87 23.31 -11.26 -3.59
N GLN A 88 23.79 -10.08 -4.01
CA GLN A 88 23.45 -8.82 -3.35
C GLN A 88 21.97 -8.47 -3.55
N THR A 89 21.46 -8.54 -4.77
CA THR A 89 20.05 -8.26 -5.08
C THR A 89 19.12 -9.21 -4.33
N GLU A 90 19.49 -10.48 -4.14
CA GLU A 90 18.70 -11.42 -3.35
C GLU A 90 18.55 -11.01 -1.89
N ARG A 91 19.65 -10.56 -1.25
CA ARG A 91 19.61 -10.07 0.13
C ARG A 91 18.78 -8.79 0.24
N GLU A 92 19.00 -7.83 -0.67
CA GLU A 92 18.28 -6.57 -0.71
C GLU A 92 16.78 -6.78 -0.98
N GLY A 93 16.43 -7.70 -1.88
CA GLY A 93 15.04 -8.04 -2.23
C GLY A 93 14.29 -8.68 -1.06
N LYS A 94 14.90 -9.65 -0.36
CA LYS A 94 14.30 -10.27 0.84
C LYS A 94 14.10 -9.25 1.96
N GLU A 95 15.09 -8.41 2.22
CA GLU A 95 14.99 -7.35 3.23
C GLU A 95 13.89 -6.35 2.87
N LEU A 96 13.86 -5.88 1.62
CA LEU A 96 12.84 -4.95 1.14
C LEU A 96 11.43 -5.55 1.25
N PHE A 97 11.28 -6.83 0.89
CA PHE A 97 10.01 -7.54 1.03
C PHE A 97 9.53 -7.53 2.48
N SER A 98 10.38 -7.92 3.43
CA SER A 98 10.05 -7.97 4.85
C SER A 98 9.69 -6.61 5.49
N ARG A 99 10.13 -5.49 4.87
CA ARG A 99 9.83 -4.14 5.35
C ARG A 99 8.50 -3.60 4.81
N LEU A 100 8.09 -4.05 3.63
CA LEU A 100 6.95 -3.49 2.90
C LEU A 100 5.70 -4.36 2.99
N PHE A 101 5.86 -5.66 3.26
CA PHE A 101 4.80 -6.65 3.35
C PHE A 101 4.89 -7.41 4.68
#